data_AF-A0A447P263-F1
#
_entry.id   AF-A0A447P263-F1
#
_cell.length_a   1.000
_cell.length_b   1.000
_cell.length_c   1.000
_cell.angle_alpha   90.00
_cell.angle_beta   90.00
_cell.angle_gamma   90.00
#
_symmetry.space_group_name_H-M   'P 1'
#
loop_
_entity.id
_entity.type
_entity.pdbx_description
1 polymer ?
#
loop_
_entity_poly.entity_id
_entity_poly.type
_entity_poly.pdbx_seq_one_letter_code
_entity_poly.pdbx_strand_id
1 'polypeptide(L)'
;MALYAGAAWTDGDYTLTVKVEDKAGNTTYSAPLTVTIDTQTSIDRIELLNDTGIVGDNLTNEARPQFHITVPTDVNSVQLSLDGGINWVKRNADV
;
A
#
# COMPACT_ATOMS: atom_id res chain seq x y z
N MET A 1 -1.93 28.48 11.69
CA MET A 1 -1.41 27.75 12.87
C MET A 1 -1.44 26.28 12.53
N ALA A 2 -0.38 25.53 12.85
CA ALA A 2 -0.32 24.07 12.68
C ALA A 2 0.04 23.44 14.03
N LEU A 3 -0.58 22.31 14.34
CA LEU A 3 -0.29 21.51 15.54
C LEU A 3 0.44 20.24 15.07
N TYR A 4 1.60 19.97 15.66
CA TYR A 4 2.39 18.78 15.35
C TYR A 4 2.43 17.88 16.57
N ALA A 5 2.05 16.61 16.41
CA ALA A 5 2.39 15.60 17.39
C ALA A 5 3.90 15.32 17.26
N GLY A 6 4.65 15.41 18.37
CA GLY A 6 6.10 15.29 18.37
C GLY A 6 6.64 13.88 18.04
N ALA A 7 5.77 12.90 17.84
CA ALA A 7 6.12 11.53 17.48
C ALA A 7 5.45 11.15 16.15
N ALA A 8 6.15 10.36 15.34
CA ALA A 8 5.57 9.72 14.18
C ALA A 8 4.42 8.80 14.63
N TRP A 9 3.32 8.82 13.88
CA TRP A 9 2.19 7.94 14.13
C TRP A 9 2.45 6.61 13.43
N THR A 10 2.05 5.52 14.07
CA THR A 10 2.06 4.20 13.47
C THR A 10 0.89 4.08 12.50
N ASP A 11 0.91 3.05 11.65
CA ASP A 11 -0.23 2.77 10.80
C ASP A 11 -1.49 2.49 11.64
N GLY A 12 -2.64 2.96 11.15
CA GLY A 12 -3.94 2.81 11.81
C GLY A 12 -4.88 4.01 11.63
N ASP A 13 -6.09 3.87 12.16
CA ASP A 13 -7.11 4.92 12.14
C ASP A 13 -7.04 5.81 13.38
N TYR A 14 -7.08 7.12 13.15
CA TYR A 14 -7.04 8.16 14.17
C TYR A 14 -8.26 9.07 14.03
N THR A 15 -8.93 9.36 15.15
CA THR A 15 -9.98 10.37 15.19
C THR A 15 -9.45 11.66 15.82
N LEU A 16 -9.40 12.71 15.02
CA LEU A 16 -8.89 14.02 15.44
C LEU A 16 -10.02 14.91 15.92
N THR A 17 -9.76 15.65 17.00
CA THR A 17 -10.66 16.68 17.53
C THR A 17 -9.84 17.87 17.97
N VAL A 18 -10.28 19.07 17.62
CA VAL A 18 -9.65 20.32 18.04
C VAL A 18 -10.48 20.94 19.16
N LYS A 19 -9.85 21.25 20.29
CA LYS A 19 -10.42 22.08 21.36
C LYS A 19 -9.89 23.51 21.21
N VAL A 20 -10.77 24.49 21.26
CA VAL A 20 -10.42 25.91 21.41
C VAL A 20 -10.90 26.41 22.77
N GLU A 21 -10.15 27.35 23.35
CA GLU A 21 -10.48 28.01 24.61
C GLU A 21 -10.16 29.50 24.47
N ASP A 22 -11.10 30.38 24.82
CA ASP A 22 -10.87 31.83 24.79
C ASP A 22 -10.32 32.35 26.13
N LYS A 23 -9.95 33.65 26.18
CA LYS A 23 -9.39 34.27 27.40
C LYS A 23 -10.37 34.34 28.57
N ALA A 24 -11.67 34.21 28.31
CA ALA A 24 -12.71 34.19 29.34
C ALA A 24 -13.00 32.75 29.84
N GLY A 25 -12.39 31.73 29.23
CA GLY A 25 -12.57 30.32 29.57
C GLY A 25 -13.69 29.61 28.81
N ASN A 26 -14.30 30.22 27.77
CA ASN A 26 -15.27 29.51 26.93
C ASN A 26 -14.55 28.47 26.07
N THR A 27 -15.08 27.24 26.01
CA THR A 27 -14.50 26.16 25.22
C THR A 27 -15.46 25.68 24.12
N THR A 28 -14.90 25.23 23.00
CA THR A 28 -15.65 24.59 21.91
C THR A 28 -14.78 23.54 21.23
N TYR A 29 -15.42 22.52 20.65
CA TYR A 29 -14.77 21.41 19.96
C TYR A 29 -15.12 21.42 18.47
N SER A 30 -14.20 20.95 17.63
CA SER A 30 -14.50 20.68 16.22
C SER A 30 -15.40 19.46 16.05
N ALA A 31 -15.95 19.29 14.85
CA ALA A 31 -16.39 17.96 14.41
C ALA A 31 -15.18 17.01 14.35
N PRO A 32 -15.38 15.69 14.57
CA PRO A 32 -14.31 14.71 14.45
C PRO A 32 -13.86 14.57 12.99
N LEU A 33 -12.56 14.37 12.79
CA LEU A 33 -11.97 14.01 11.49
C LEU A 33 -11.25 12.66 11.62
N THR A 34 -11.68 11.66 10.85
CA THR A 34 -10.97 10.39 10.76
C THR A 34 -9.82 10.51 9.77
N VAL A 35 -8.63 10.08 10.19
CA VAL A 35 -7.41 10.02 9.38
C VAL A 35 -6.83 8.62 9.51
N THR A 36 -6.57 7.97 8.38
CA THR A 36 -5.86 6.69 8.33
C THR A 36 -4.40 6.97 7.99
N ILE A 37 -3.49 6.47 8.83
CA ILE A 37 -2.06 6.43 8.53
C ILE A 37 -1.79 5.04 7.94
N ASP A 38 -1.27 5.03 6.73
CA ASP A 38 -0.81 3.81 6.06
C ASP A 38 0.51 4.11 5.37
N THR A 39 1.58 3.53 5.89
CA THR A 39 2.95 3.75 5.42
C THR A 39 3.59 2.50 4.83
N GLN A 40 2.83 1.40 4.73
CA GLN A 40 3.33 0.11 4.32
C GLN A 40 2.68 -0.36 3.02
N THR A 41 3.41 -1.19 2.29
CA THR A 41 2.89 -1.95 1.17
C THR A 41 3.76 -3.19 1.00
N SER A 42 3.22 -4.25 0.40
CA SER A 42 3.92 -5.51 0.20
C SER A 42 3.58 -6.15 -1.14
N ILE A 43 4.38 -7.14 -1.51
CA ILE A 43 4.00 -8.14 -2.50
C ILE A 43 3.79 -9.43 -1.71
N ASP A 44 2.58 -9.97 -1.77
CA ASP A 44 2.23 -11.13 -0.95
C ASP A 44 2.74 -12.41 -1.59
N ARG A 45 2.64 -12.52 -2.92
CA ARG A 45 3.10 -13.70 -3.66
C ARG A 45 3.41 -13.40 -5.11
N ILE A 46 4.38 -14.14 -5.66
CA ILE A 46 4.68 -14.22 -7.09
C ILE A 46 4.78 -15.70 -7.45
N GLU A 47 4.07 -16.12 -8.50
CA GLU A 47 4.06 -17.51 -8.98
C GLU A 47 4.29 -17.55 -10.49
N LEU A 48 5.15 -18.45 -10.95
CA LEU A 48 5.24 -18.84 -12.36
C LEU A 48 4.09 -19.83 -12.64
N LEU A 49 3.12 -19.41 -13.44
CA LEU A 49 1.91 -20.20 -13.69
C LEU A 49 2.16 -21.40 -14.60
N ASN A 50 3.11 -21.27 -15.53
CA ASN A 50 3.47 -22.29 -16.50
C ASN A 50 4.86 -22.88 -16.21
N ASP A 51 5.07 -23.34 -14.97
CA ASP A 51 6.27 -24.05 -14.54
C ASP A 51 6.25 -25.49 -15.07
N THR A 52 7.16 -25.83 -16.01
CA THR A 52 7.07 -27.08 -16.79
C THR A 52 8.19 -28.04 -16.42
N GLY A 53 7.90 -29.34 -16.41
CA GLY A 53 8.88 -30.34 -15.99
C GLY A 53 8.74 -30.63 -14.50
N ILE A 54 9.48 -29.93 -13.64
CA ILE A 54 9.40 -30.09 -12.18
C ILE A 54 8.67 -28.88 -11.58
N VAL A 55 7.49 -29.10 -11.01
CA VAL A 55 6.72 -28.02 -10.38
C VAL A 55 7.45 -27.48 -9.15
N GLY A 56 7.58 -26.16 -9.09
CA GLY A 56 8.15 -25.41 -7.96
C GLY A 56 9.64 -25.14 -8.06
N ASP A 57 10.32 -25.58 -9.12
CA ASP A 57 11.72 -25.22 -9.37
C ASP A 57 11.87 -23.91 -10.17
N ASN A 58 10.75 -23.37 -10.68
CA ASN A 58 10.66 -22.14 -11.47
C ASN A 58 11.39 -22.24 -12.83
N LEU A 59 11.46 -23.43 -13.42
CA LEU A 59 12.03 -23.69 -14.75
C LEU A 59 10.92 -24.01 -15.75
N THR A 60 10.81 -23.19 -16.81
CA THR A 60 9.83 -23.41 -17.90
C THR A 60 10.49 -23.52 -19.27
N ASN A 61 9.93 -24.36 -20.13
CA ASN A 61 10.28 -24.43 -21.56
C ASN A 61 9.39 -23.54 -22.44
N GLU A 62 8.43 -22.84 -21.86
CA GLU A 62 7.53 -21.94 -22.56
C GLU A 62 8.22 -20.61 -22.88
N ALA A 63 8.24 -20.22 -24.16
CA ALA A 63 8.85 -18.97 -24.62
C ALA A 63 8.11 -17.69 -24.16
N ARG A 64 6.95 -17.85 -23.51
CA ARG A 64 6.11 -16.78 -22.97
C ARG A 64 5.69 -17.15 -21.53
N PRO A 65 6.55 -16.95 -20.52
CA PRO A 65 6.19 -17.23 -19.14
C PRO A 65 5.03 -16.33 -18.69
N GLN A 66 4.15 -16.89 -17.86
CA GLN A 66 3.01 -16.19 -17.28
C GLN A 66 3.18 -16.15 -15.77
N PHE A 67 2.90 -14.99 -15.19
CA PHE A 67 3.07 -14.76 -13.76
C PHE A 67 1.72 -14.42 -13.12
N HIS A 68 1.49 -14.99 -11.95
CA HIS A 68 0.47 -14.52 -11.03
C HIS A 68 1.15 -13.70 -9.94
N ILE A 69 0.65 -12.48 -9.69
CA ILE A 69 1.15 -11.62 -8.62
C ILE A 69 -0.03 -11.31 -7.71
N THR A 70 0.11 -11.64 -6.43
CA THR A 70 -0.86 -11.30 -5.38
C THR A 70 -0.31 -10.14 -4.57
N VAL A 71 -1.15 -9.13 -4.35
CA VAL A 71 -0.83 -7.91 -3.61
C VAL A 71 -1.96 -7.57 -2.65
N PRO A 72 -1.68 -6.75 -1.60
CA PRO A 72 -2.71 -6.20 -0.74
C PRO A 72 -3.79 -5.41 -1.50
N THR A 73 -4.97 -5.29 -0.90
CA THR A 73 -6.16 -4.67 -1.52
C THR A 73 -6.04 -3.17 -1.77
N ASP A 74 -5.14 -2.49 -1.07
CA ASP A 74 -4.88 -1.06 -1.16
C ASP A 74 -3.80 -0.71 -2.23
N VAL A 75 -3.21 -1.73 -2.88
CA VAL A 75 -2.29 -1.51 -3.99
C VAL A 75 -3.05 -1.00 -5.22
N ASN A 76 -2.53 0.06 -5.85
CA ASN A 76 -3.15 0.63 -7.04
C ASN A 76 -2.67 -0.02 -8.36
N SER A 77 -1.41 -0.44 -8.41
CA SER A 77 -0.83 -1.01 -9.62
C SER A 77 0.41 -1.84 -9.36
N VAL A 78 0.61 -2.84 -10.22
CA VAL A 78 1.79 -3.70 -10.26
C VAL A 78 2.59 -3.39 -11.53
N GLN A 79 3.91 -3.40 -11.40
CA GLN A 79 4.82 -3.27 -12.55
C GLN A 79 5.78 -4.45 -12.57
N LEU A 80 5.91 -5.08 -13.73
CA LEU A 80 6.85 -6.18 -13.97
C LEU A 80 7.95 -5.72 -14.93
N SER A 81 9.20 -6.01 -14.58
CA SER A 81 10.35 -5.89 -15.46
C SER A 81 11.04 -7.25 -15.60
N LEU A 82 11.48 -7.56 -16.81
CA LEU A 82 12.22 -8.79 -17.14
C LEU A 82 13.69 -8.50 -17.52
N ASP A 83 14.10 -7.24 -17.48
CA ASP A 83 15.40 -6.76 -17.96
C ASP A 83 16.15 -5.93 -16.90
N GLY A 84 15.85 -6.17 -15.61
CA GLY A 84 16.52 -5.49 -14.51
C GLY A 84 16.06 -4.04 -14.29
N GLY A 85 14.85 -3.71 -14.71
CA GLY A 85 14.20 -2.40 -14.48
C GLY A 85 14.37 -1.40 -15.60
N ILE A 86 14.82 -1.83 -16.79
CA ILE A 86 14.96 -0.96 -17.96
C ILE A 86 13.59 -0.72 -18.61
N ASN A 87 12.82 -1.80 -18.82
CA ASN A 87 11.45 -1.73 -19.33
C ASN A 87 10.47 -2.29 -18.30
N TRP A 88 9.29 -1.68 -18.25
CA TRP A 88 8.23 -2.01 -17.30
C TRP A 88 6.90 -2.24 -18.00
N VAL A 89 6.25 -3.36 -17.68
CA VAL A 89 4.86 -3.62 -18.04
C VAL A 89 4.00 -3.31 -16.82
N LYS A 90 3.09 -2.34 -16.95
CA LYS A 90 2.15 -1.97 -15.88
C LYS A 90 0.81 -2.71 -16.01
N ARG A 91 0.26 -3.09 -14.86
CA ARG A 91 -1.13 -3.51 -14.67
C ARG A 91 -1.69 -2.76 -13.47
N ASN A 92 -2.95 -2.36 -13.54
CA ASN A 92 -3.62 -1.88 -12.35
C ASN A 92 -3.92 -3.10 -11.48
N ALA A 93 -3.84 -2.97 -10.16
CA ALA A 93 -4.38 -4.00 -9.29
C ALA A 93 -5.90 -4.00 -9.50
N ASP A 94 -6.49 -5.18 -9.66
CA ASP A 94 -7.94 -5.28 -9.76
C ASP A 94 -8.53 -4.86 -8.40
N VAL A 95 -9.44 -3.87 -8.43
CA VAL A 95 -10.19 -3.37 -7.26
C VAL A 95 -11.42 -4.24 -7.04
#